data_AF-A0A0B6YEM0-F1
#
_entry.id   AF-A0A0B6YEM0-F1
#
_cell.length_a   1.000
_cell.length_b   1.000
_cell.length_c   1.000
_cell.angle_alpha   90.00
_cell.angle_beta   90.00
_cell.angle_gamma   90.00
#
_symmetry.space_group_name_H-M   'P 1'
#
loop_
_entity.id
_entity.type
_entity.pdbx_description
1 polymer ?
#
loop_
_entity_poly.entity_id
_entity_poly.type
_entity_poly.pdbx_seq_one_letter_code
_entity_poly.pdbx_strand_id
1 'polypeptide(L)' 'NDNGPIFKQNGYNITIKEITQVGTVVLRLSASDIDDGENARIGYEIPNNIDRRVLDYFEIDRISGALKLV' A
#
# COMPACT_ATOMS: atom_id res chain seq x y z
N ASN A 1 2.16 -18.77 11.29
CA ASN A 1 2.84 -17.61 10.73
C ASN A 1 4.34 -17.83 10.68
N ASP A 2 4.67 -18.81 9.88
CA ASP A 2 6.01 -19.18 9.44
C ASP A 2 6.30 -18.60 8.04
N ASN A 3 5.25 -18.19 7.33
CA ASN A 3 5.32 -17.40 6.11
C ASN A 3 4.78 -16.01 6.38
N GLY A 4 5.37 -15.01 5.72
CA GLY A 4 4.89 -13.63 5.75
C GLY A 4 4.33 -13.25 4.39
N PRO A 5 3.51 -12.20 4.31
CA PRO A 5 2.89 -11.78 3.07
C PRO A 5 3.95 -11.31 2.07
N ILE A 6 3.84 -11.79 0.83
CA ILE A 6 4.74 -11.45 -0.27
C ILE A 6 4.00 -10.55 -1.25
N PHE A 7 4.57 -9.37 -1.54
CA PHE A 7 4.04 -8.50 -2.58
C PHE A 7 4.16 -9.14 -3.96
N LYS A 8 3.16 -8.93 -4.82
CA LYS A 8 3.18 -9.44 -6.20
C LYS A 8 4.26 -8.81 -7.08
N GLN A 9 4.79 -7.65 -6.68
CA GLN A 9 5.84 -6.93 -7.40
C GLN A 9 6.91 -6.47 -6.41
N ASN A 10 8.18 -6.54 -6.83
CA ASN A 10 9.33 -6.13 -6.00
C ASN A 10 9.48 -4.61 -5.88
N GLY A 11 8.79 -3.84 -6.72
CA GLY A 11 8.81 -2.39 -6.70
C GLY A 11 7.73 -1.83 -7.62
N TYR A 12 7.23 -0.66 -7.25
CA TYR A 12 6.21 0.06 -8.01
C TYR A 12 6.78 1.41 -8.43
N ASN A 13 6.65 1.74 -9.70
CA ASN A 13 7.00 3.06 -10.22
C ASN A 13 5.77 3.63 -10.93
N ILE A 14 5.29 4.77 -10.43
CA ILE A 14 4.12 5.46 -10.98
C ILE A 14 4.45 6.94 -11.19
N THR A 15 3.86 7.53 -12.22
CA THR A 15 3.95 8.97 -12.48
C THR A 15 2.58 9.58 -12.28
N ILE A 16 2.50 10.53 -11.35
CA ILE A 16 1.25 11.23 -11.00
C ILE A 16 1.34 12.64 -11.59
N LYS A 17 0.28 13.08 -12.28
CA LYS A 17 0.21 14.45 -12.77
C LYS A 17 -0.09 15.38 -11.60
N GLU A 18 0.50 16.57 -11.58
CA GLU A 18 0.23 17.58 -10.54
C GLU A 18 -1.25 17.99 -10.48
N ILE A 19 -1.96 17.90 -11.60
CA ILE A 19 -3.40 18.20 -11.70
C ILE A 19 -4.31 17.05 -11.23
N THR A 20 -3.76 15.96 -10.68
CA THR A 20 -4.56 14.82 -10.22
C THR A 20 -5.37 15.22 -9.00
N GLN A 21 -6.65 14.87 -8.98
CA GLN A 21 -7.55 15.25 -7.91
C GLN A 21 -7.23 14.52 -6.59
N VAL A 22 -7.33 15.22 -5.47
CA VAL A 22 -7.31 14.63 -4.12
C VAL A 22 -8.36 13.52 -3.99
N GLY A 23 -8.00 12.43 -3.32
CA GLY A 23 -8.81 11.22 -3.19
C GLY A 23 -8.64 10.23 -4.34
N THR A 24 -7.91 10.57 -5.40
CA THR A 24 -7.63 9.63 -6.50
C THR A 24 -6.76 8.48 -5.99
N VAL A 25 -7.19 7.25 -6.27
CA VAL A 25 -6.37 6.05 -6.05
C VAL A 25 -5.32 5.97 -7.15
N VAL A 26 -4.05 6.07 -6.76
CA VAL A 26 -2.91 6.10 -7.69
C VAL A 26 -2.25 4.73 -7.84
N LEU A 27 -2.41 3.87 -6.84
CA LEU A 27 -1.89 2.50 -6.86
C LEU A 27 -2.76 1.60 -5.98
N ARG A 28 -2.88 0.32 -6.35
CA ARG A 28 -3.43 -0.72 -5.48
C ARG A 28 -2.36 -1.78 -5.27
N LEU A 29 -1.87 -1.88 -4.04
CA LEU A 29 -0.93 -2.92 -3.65
C LEU A 29 -1.66 -4.25 -3.53
N SER A 30 -0.96 -5.33 -3.88
CA SER A 30 -1.45 -6.69 -3.68
C SER A 30 -0.31 -7.55 -3.17
N ALA A 31 -0.51 -8.13 -2.00
CA ALA A 31 0.32 -9.18 -1.45
C ALA A 31 -0.49 -10.47 -1.27
N SER A 32 0.21 -11.58 -1.14
CA SER A 32 -0.34 -12.90 -0.86
C SER A 32 0.48 -13.56 0.24
N ASP A 33 -0.19 -14.12 1.22
CA ASP A 33 0.38 -15.03 2.20
C ASP A 33 -0.05 -16.46 1.82
N ILE A 34 0.84 -17.43 2.01
CA ILE A 34 0.57 -18.84 1.71
C ILE A 34 0.00 -19.60 2.90
N ASP A 35 -0.04 -18.97 4.08
CA ASP A 35 -0.72 -19.48 5.25
C ASP A 35 -2.25 -19.44 5.05
N ASP A 36 -3.00 -20.19 5.87
CA ASP A 36 -4.47 -20.27 5.81
C ASP A 36 -5.16 -19.51 6.96
N GLY A 37 -6.40 -19.06 6.70
CA GLY A 37 -7.29 -18.49 7.71
C GLY A 37 -6.82 -17.12 8.23
N GLU A 38 -6.84 -16.93 9.55
CA GLU A 38 -6.44 -15.65 10.17
C GLU A 38 -4.95 -15.31 9.93
N ASN A 39 -4.10 -16.31 9.75
CA ASN A 39 -2.67 -16.11 9.44
C ASN A 39 -2.46 -15.54 8.03
N ALA A 40 -3.46 -15.69 7.14
CA ALA A 40 -3.42 -15.14 5.79
C ALA A 40 -3.89 -13.67 5.70
N ARG A 41 -4.27 -13.05 6.83
CA ARG A 41 -4.82 -11.69 6.83
C ARG A 41 -3.72 -10.65 6.63
N ILE A 42 -3.86 -9.89 5.56
CA ILE A 42 -2.88 -8.87 5.17
C ILE A 42 -3.38 -7.48 5.57
N GLY A 43 -2.50 -6.73 6.24
CA GLY A 43 -2.67 -5.30 6.49
C GLY A 43 -1.60 -4.50 5.76
N TYR A 44 -2.00 -3.39 5.14
CA TYR A 44 -1.09 -2.46 4.47
C TYR A 44 -0.88 -1.20 5.32
N GLU A 45 0.36 -0.72 5.38
CA GLU A 45 0.70 0.54 6.04
C GLU A 45 1.88 1.24 5.34
N ILE A 46 1.95 2.56 5.49
CA ILE A 46 3.11 3.35 5.09
C ILE A 46 4.08 3.37 6.29
N PRO A 47 5.34 2.92 6.13
CA PRO A 47 6.28 2.86 7.23
C PRO A 47 6.59 4.25 7.83
N ASN A 48 6.72 4.34 9.15
CA ASN A 48 7.04 5.59 9.85
C ASN A 48 8.50 6.05 9.70
N ASN A 49 9.36 5.24 9.08
CA ASN A 49 10.78 5.53 8.88
C ASN A 49 11.08 6.19 7.51
N ILE A 50 10.06 6.59 6.76
CA ILE A 50 10.22 7.39 5.53
C ILE A 50 10.06 8.88 5.81
N ASP A 51 10.34 9.73 4.82
CA ASP A 51 10.08 11.17 4.92
C ASP A 51 8.63 11.41 5.33
N ARG A 52 8.43 12.08 6.46
CA ARG A 52 7.11 12.34 7.03
C ARG A 52 6.20 13.09 6.06
N ARG A 53 6.77 13.88 5.15
CA ARG A 53 6.04 14.57 4.07
C ARG A 53 5.26 13.63 3.17
N VAL A 54 5.66 12.36 3.06
CA VAL A 54 4.90 11.37 2.28
C VAL A 54 3.50 11.18 2.87
N LEU A 55 3.37 11.20 4.20
CA LEU A 55 2.09 11.06 4.88
C LEU A 55 1.18 12.29 4.72
N ASP A 56 1.74 13.43 4.29
CA ASP A 56 0.96 14.64 4.00
C ASP A 56 0.30 14.57 2.60
N TYR A 57 0.79 13.72 1.70
CA TYR A 57 0.30 13.60 0.32
C TYR A 57 -0.37 12.26 0.02
N PHE A 58 -0.07 11.22 0.79
CA PHE A 58 -0.54 9.87 0.52
C PHE A 58 -1.11 9.19 1.75
N GLU A 59 -2.20 8.46 1.54
CA GLU A 59 -2.80 7.55 2.52
C GLU A 59 -2.97 6.18 1.87
N ILE A 60 -2.79 5.11 2.66
CA ILE A 60 -3.08 3.75 2.22
C ILE A 60 -4.22 3.14 3.02
N ASP A 61 -5.18 2.54 2.31
CA ASP A 61 -6.23 1.76 2.93
C ASP A 61 -5.68 0.42 3.42
N ARG A 62 -5.81 0.17 4.72
CA ARG A 62 -5.20 -0.98 5.41
C ARG A 62 -5.68 -2.34 4.90
N ILE A 63 -6.88 -2.43 4.36
CA ILE A 63 -7.51 -3.69 3.95
C ILE A 63 -7.32 -3.92 2.46
N SER A 64 -7.64 -2.91 1.66
CA SER A 64 -7.73 -3.02 0.21
C SER A 64 -6.41 -2.70 -0.51
N GLY A 65 -5.42 -2.16 0.22
CA GLY A 65 -4.11 -1.78 -0.30
C GLY A 65 -4.15 -0.58 -1.26
N ALA A 66 -5.24 0.17 -1.28
CA ALA A 66 -5.41 1.34 -2.14
C ALA A 66 -4.61 2.52 -1.59
N LEU A 67 -3.59 2.94 -2.33
CA LEU A 67 -2.82 4.16 -2.09
C LEU A 67 -3.52 5.32 -2.82
N LYS A 68 -3.91 6.36 -2.07
CA LYS A 68 -4.63 7.53 -2.58
C LYS A 68 -3.92 8.82 -2.24
N LEU A 69 -4.18 9.84 -3.04
CA LEU A 69 -3.79 11.22 -2.73
C LEU A 69 -4.70 11.80 -1.64
N VAL A 70 -4.14 12.54 -0.69
CA VAL A 70 -4.87 13.27 0.36
C VAL A 70 -4.64 14.77 0.29
#